data_AF-A0A1Q6TV75-F1
#
_entry.id   AF-A0A1Q6TV75-F1
#
_cell.length_a   1.000
_cell.length_b   1.000
_cell.length_c   1.000
_cell.angle_alpha   90.00
_cell.angle_beta   90.00
_cell.angle_gamma   90.00
#
_symmetry.space_group_name_H-M   'P 1'
#
loop_
_entity.id
_entity.type
_entity.pdbx_description
1 polymer ?
#
loop_
_entity_poly.entity_id
_entity_poly.type
_entity_poly.pdbx_seq_one_letter_code
_entity_poly.pdbx_strand_id
1 'polypeptide(L)'
;MKKRIVGYRMYVDSLLMDKRKRSPEEWSKILEEHLTQIGFFQHERLIHLIVTVTFALMTLISMIASVTICMPLLLALSLLFLVLLVPYIFHYYTLENEVQKMYTQYDEIRKRI
;
A
#
# COMPACT_ATOMS: atom_id res chain seq x y z
N MET A 1 -4.13 -0.58 9.12
CA MET A 1 -5.05 -0.68 7.97
C MET A 1 -5.55 -2.06 7.58
N LYS A 2 -4.77 -3.14 7.74
CA LYS A 2 -5.07 -4.45 7.11
C LYS A 2 -6.48 -5.01 7.37
N LYS A 3 -7.03 -4.85 8.58
CA LYS A 3 -8.42 -5.28 8.87
C LYS A 3 -9.49 -4.45 8.13
N ARG A 4 -9.24 -3.15 7.91
CA ARG A 4 -10.18 -2.24 7.24
C ARG A 4 -10.23 -2.52 5.73
N ILE A 5 -9.07 -2.69 5.09
CA ILE A 5 -9.00 -3.00 3.65
C ILE A 5 -9.59 -4.37 3.35
N VAL A 6 -9.29 -5.38 4.19
CA VAL A 6 -9.85 -6.73 4.02
C VAL A 6 -11.35 -6.75 4.26
N GLY A 7 -11.84 -6.07 5.31
CA GLY A 7 -13.27 -5.97 5.58
C GLY A 7 -14.05 -5.28 4.46
N TYR A 8 -13.51 -4.18 3.94
CA TYR A 8 -14.12 -3.49 2.79
C TYR A 8 -14.07 -4.32 1.52
N ARG A 9 -12.95 -5.00 1.24
CA ARG A 9 -12.83 -5.90 0.09
C ARG A 9 -13.87 -7.03 0.15
N MET A 10 -14.04 -7.66 1.31
CA MET A 10 -15.04 -8.71 1.52
C MET A 10 -16.48 -8.19 1.35
N TYR A 11 -16.75 -6.96 1.77
CA TYR A 11 -18.03 -6.30 1.51
C TYR A 11 -18.27 -6.15 0.01
N VAL A 12 -17.32 -5.60 -0.74
CA VAL A 12 -17.42 -5.47 -2.20
C VAL A 12 -17.55 -6.82 -2.90
N ASP A 13 -16.80 -7.84 -2.47
CA ASP A 13 -16.92 -9.21 -2.99
C ASP A 13 -18.35 -9.75 -2.75
N SER A 14 -18.91 -9.55 -1.55
CA SER A 14 -20.29 -9.96 -1.26
C SER A 14 -21.32 -9.23 -2.13
N LEU A 15 -21.08 -7.96 -2.46
CA LEU A 15 -21.94 -7.19 -3.35
C LEU A 15 -21.87 -7.71 -4.79
N LEU A 16 -20.67 -8.10 -5.24
CA LEU A 16 -20.47 -8.70 -6.56
C LEU A 16 -21.07 -10.12 -6.65
N MET A 17 -21.09 -10.88 -5.55
CA MET A 17 -21.72 -12.20 -5.53
C MET A 17 -23.25 -12.16 -5.40
N ASP A 18 -23.81 -11.04 -4.91
CA ASP A 18 -25.26 -10.87 -4.81
C ASP A 18 -25.90 -10.84 -6.23
N LYS A 19 -26.88 -11.72 -6.44
CA LYS A 19 -27.61 -11.83 -7.72
C LYS A 19 -28.77 -10.82 -7.83
N ARG A 20 -29.02 -10.00 -6.79
CA ARG A 20 -30.03 -8.95 -6.86
C ARG A 20 -29.69 -7.98 -8.00
N LYS A 21 -30.66 -7.77 -8.90
CA LYS A 21 -30.58 -6.74 -9.94
C LYS A 21 -30.58 -5.38 -9.25
N ARG A 22 -29.41 -4.75 -9.24
CA ARG A 22 -29.17 -3.41 -8.71
C ARG A 22 -29.11 -2.45 -9.90
N SER A 23 -29.65 -1.23 -9.75
CA SER A 23 -29.70 -0.29 -10.88
C SER A 23 -28.28 0.18 -11.27
N PRO A 24 -28.06 0.63 -12.52
CA PRO A 24 -26.78 1.20 -12.92
C PRO A 24 -26.37 2.41 -12.07
N GLU A 25 -27.34 3.19 -11.57
CA GLU A 25 -27.10 4.35 -10.70
C GLU A 25 -26.56 3.93 -9.32
N GLU A 26 -27.08 2.84 -8.75
CA GLU A 26 -26.61 2.29 -7.49
C GLU A 26 -25.19 1.72 -7.63
N TRP A 27 -24.88 1.06 -8.75
CA TRP A 27 -23.52 0.61 -9.05
C TRP A 27 -22.54 1.78 -9.23
N SER A 28 -22.99 2.88 -9.83
CA SER A 28 -22.18 4.10 -9.98
C SER A 28 -21.81 4.70 -8.62
N LYS A 29 -22.76 4.77 -7.66
CA LYS A 29 -22.47 5.23 -6.29
C LYS A 29 -21.44 4.34 -5.58
N ILE A 30 -21.60 3.02 -5.68
CA ILE A 30 -20.64 2.06 -5.09
C ILE A 30 -19.26 2.19 -5.74
N LEU A 31 -19.20 2.44 -7.05
CA LEU A 31 -17.95 2.66 -7.77
C LEU A 31 -17.23 3.92 -7.27
N GLU A 32 -17.96 5.01 -7.04
CA GLU A 32 -17.42 6.26 -6.51
C GLU A 32 -16.84 6.09 -5.10
N GLU A 33 -17.58 5.39 -4.23
CA GLU A 33 -17.09 5.02 -2.89
C GLU A 33 -15.84 4.13 -2.97
N HIS A 34 -15.83 3.16 -3.88
CA HIS A 34 -14.71 2.23 -4.08
C HIS A 34 -13.46 2.95 -4.59
N LEU A 35 -13.61 3.88 -5.54
CA LEU A 35 -12.52 4.74 -6.01
C LEU A 35 -11.96 5.61 -4.89
N THR A 36 -12.82 6.17 -4.04
CA THR A 36 -12.39 6.95 -2.87
C THR A 36 -11.56 6.10 -1.91
N GLN A 37 -11.98 4.86 -1.64
CA GLN A 37 -11.21 3.92 -0.81
C GLN A 37 -9.87 3.55 -1.46
N ILE A 38 -9.84 3.24 -2.76
CA ILE A 38 -8.60 3.01 -3.51
C ILE A 38 -7.65 4.19 -3.35
N GLY A 39 -8.14 5.43 -3.48
CA GLY A 39 -7.37 6.65 -3.31
C GLY A 39 -6.71 6.77 -1.92
N PHE A 40 -7.44 6.45 -0.85
CA PHE A 40 -6.87 6.46 0.50
C PHE A 40 -5.72 5.45 0.66
N PHE A 41 -5.85 4.24 0.12
CA PHE A 41 -4.80 3.23 0.20
C PHE A 41 -3.61 3.55 -0.72
N GLN A 42 -3.85 4.17 -1.88
CA GLN A 42 -2.78 4.69 -2.72
C GLN A 42 -1.96 5.77 -2.02
N HIS A 43 -2.62 6.69 -1.29
CA HIS A 43 -1.95 7.72 -0.53
C HIS A 43 -1.05 7.12 0.56
N GLU A 44 -1.56 6.18 1.35
CA GLU A 44 -0.76 5.47 2.36
C GLU A 44 0.44 4.75 1.74
N ARG A 45 0.24 4.04 0.62
CA ARG A 45 1.32 3.39 -0.13
C ARG A 45 2.39 4.39 -0.57
N LEU A 46 2.00 5.56 -1.07
CA LEU A 46 2.92 6.61 -1.50
C LEU A 46 3.76 7.10 -0.32
N ILE A 47 3.13 7.38 0.83
CA ILE A 47 3.85 7.78 2.04
C ILE A 47 4.84 6.70 2.48
N HIS A 48 4.43 5.42 2.47
CA HIS A 48 5.34 4.32 2.78
C HIS A 48 6.52 4.24 1.82
N LEU A 49 6.30 4.46 0.52
CA LEU A 49 7.38 4.51 -0.46
C LEU A 49 8.36 5.63 -0.16
N ILE A 50 7.86 6.85 0.08
CA ILE A 50 8.70 8.01 0.39
C ILE A 50 9.54 7.75 1.63
N VAL A 51 8.94 7.22 2.70
CA VAL A 51 9.67 6.90 3.93
C VAL A 51 10.71 5.80 3.68
N THR A 52 10.37 4.75 2.93
CA THR A 52 11.29 3.65 2.61
C THR A 52 12.48 4.13 1.78
N VAL A 53 12.23 4.95 0.76
CA VAL A 53 13.29 5.56 -0.07
C VAL A 53 14.18 6.48 0.77
N THR A 54 13.59 7.26 1.68
CA THR A 54 14.36 8.11 2.60
C THR A 54 15.30 7.28 3.47
N PHE A 55 14.81 6.19 4.08
CA PHE A 55 15.68 5.28 4.86
C PHE A 55 16.75 4.61 3.99
N ALA A 56 16.43 4.23 2.75
CA ALA A 56 17.40 3.64 1.83
C ALA A 56 18.53 4.62 1.51
N LEU A 57 18.19 5.88 1.22
CA LEU A 57 19.17 6.94 0.98
C LEU A 57 20.02 7.23 2.22
N MET A 58 19.40 7.33 3.40
CA MET A 58 20.12 7.52 4.67
C MET A 58 21.08 6.36 4.96
N THR A 59 20.66 5.11 4.70
CA THR A 59 21.51 3.93 4.83
C THR A 59 22.72 4.02 3.92
N LEU A 60 22.51 4.38 2.66
CA LEU A 60 23.57 4.49 1.66
C LEU A 60 24.57 5.59 2.02
N ILE A 61 24.09 6.77 2.41
CA ILE A 61 24.92 7.89 2.87
C ILE A 61 25.72 7.50 4.13
N SER A 62 25.05 6.90 5.12
CA SER A 62 25.68 6.47 6.37
C SER A 62 26.74 5.40 6.13
N MET A 63 26.49 4.47 5.20
CA MET A 63 27.45 3.43 4.84
C MET A 63 28.70 4.03 4.18
N ILE A 64 28.54 4.95 3.22
CA ILE A 64 29.67 5.66 2.61
C ILE A 64 30.44 6.45 3.66
N ALA A 65 29.76 7.21 4.52
CA ALA A 65 30.38 8.00 5.58
C ALA A 65 31.14 7.13 6.60
N SER A 66 30.63 5.92 6.89
CA SER A 66 31.31 5.00 7.81
C SER A 66 32.69 4.57 7.31
N VAL A 67 32.83 4.38 5.99
CA VAL A 67 34.08 3.99 5.33
C VAL A 67 35.03 5.18 5.20
N THR A 68 34.53 6.36 4.85
CA THR A 68 35.38 7.54 4.64
C THR A 68 35.91 8.15 5.93
N ILE A 69 35.11 8.15 7.01
CA ILE A 69 35.47 8.72 8.31
C ILE A 69 36.08 7.64 9.24
N CYS A 70 36.10 6.37 8.83
CA CYS A 70 36.55 5.23 9.65
C CYS A 70 35.89 5.17 11.04
N MET A 71 34.62 5.58 11.13
CA MET A 71 33.87 5.61 12.39
C MET A 71 32.94 4.38 12.50
N PRO A 72 33.26 3.40 13.36
CA PRO A 72 32.46 2.18 13.51
C PRO A 72 31.03 2.45 14.02
N LEU A 73 30.80 3.58 14.70
CA LEU A 73 29.46 3.99 15.12
C LEU A 73 28.51 4.24 13.94
N LEU A 74 29.01 4.79 12.82
CA LEU A 74 28.22 5.00 11.60
C LEU A 74 27.86 3.68 10.91
N LEU A 75 28.70 2.66 11.07
CA LEU A 75 28.40 1.31 10.59
C LEU A 75 27.22 0.71 11.38
N ALA A 76 27.23 0.84 12.71
CA ALA A 76 26.12 0.41 13.55
C ALA A 76 24.81 1.15 13.21
N LEU A 77 24.89 2.46 12.93
CA LEU A 77 23.74 3.25 12.48
C LEU A 77 23.21 2.78 11.12
N SER A 78 24.09 2.47 10.16
CA SER A 78 23.71 1.91 8.87
C SER A 78 23.00 0.57 9.03
N LEU A 79 23.48 -0.28 9.94
CA LEU A 79 22.88 -1.57 10.25
C LEU A 79 21.47 -1.42 10.85
N LEU A 80 21.28 -0.43 11.73
CA LEU A 80 19.97 -0.09 12.28
C LEU A 80 18.98 0.33 11.17
N PHE A 81 19.39 1.20 10.25
CA PHE A 81 18.53 1.57 9.12
C PHE A 81 18.20 0.38 8.22
N LEU A 82 19.16 -0.52 8.00
CA LEU A 82 18.95 -1.74 7.21
C LEU A 82 17.92 -2.67 7.87
N VAL A 83 18.00 -2.87 9.19
CA VAL A 83 16.99 -3.64 9.95
C VAL A 83 15.62 -2.99 9.86
N LEU A 84 15.53 -1.65 9.91
CA LEU A 84 14.28 -0.93 9.74
C LEU A 84 13.73 -1.05 8.31
N LEU A 85 14.57 -1.12 7.28
CA LEU A 85 14.11 -1.23 5.89
C LEU A 85 13.29 -2.50 5.64
N VAL A 86 13.63 -3.61 6.29
CA VAL A 86 12.97 -4.91 6.11
C VAL A 86 11.45 -4.83 6.36
N PRO A 87 10.95 -4.43 7.55
CA PRO A 87 9.51 -4.32 7.79
C PRO A 87 8.84 -3.27 6.89
N TYR A 88 9.54 -2.19 6.52
CA TYR A 88 8.99 -1.17 5.61
C TYR A 88 8.75 -1.74 4.20
N ILE A 89 9.69 -2.51 3.66
CA ILE A 89 9.54 -3.21 2.37
C ILE A 89 8.36 -4.19 2.44
N PHE A 90 8.30 -5.04 3.47
CA PHE A 90 7.20 -6.00 3.63
C PHE A 90 5.83 -5.32 3.73
N HIS A 91 5.76 -4.22 4.46
CA HIS A 91 4.53 -3.45 4.59
C HIS A 91 4.10 -2.86 3.25
N TYR A 92 5.04 -2.28 2.49
CA TYR A 92 4.79 -1.75 1.16
C TYR A 92 4.22 -2.80 0.20
N TYR A 93 4.83 -3.99 0.13
CA TYR A 93 4.32 -5.09 -0.71
C TYR A 93 2.93 -5.56 -0.28
N THR A 94 2.66 -5.59 1.02
CA THR A 94 1.33 -5.95 1.53
C THR A 94 0.29 -4.94 1.07
N LEU A 95 0.58 -3.65 1.14
CA LEU A 95 -0.34 -2.60 0.66
C LEU A 95 -0.55 -2.68 -0.85
N GLU A 96 0.53 -2.85 -1.63
CA GLU A 96 0.48 -2.97 -3.09
C GLU A 96 -0.46 -4.09 -3.53
N ASN A 97 -0.26 -5.30 -2.98
CA ASN A 97 -1.04 -6.48 -3.36
C ASN A 97 -2.53 -6.33 -3.05
N GLU A 98 -2.87 -5.62 -1.97
CA GLU A 98 -4.26 -5.44 -1.58
C GLU A 98 -4.95 -4.38 -2.46
N VAL A 99 -4.24 -3.31 -2.83
CA VAL A 99 -4.73 -2.30 -3.78
C VAL A 99 -4.91 -2.90 -5.18
N GLN A 100 -4.01 -3.79 -5.62
CA GLN A 100 -4.17 -4.50 -6.90
C GLN A 100 -5.48 -5.29 -6.99
N LYS A 101 -5.85 -6.00 -5.91
CA LYS A 101 -7.14 -6.73 -5.85
C LYS A 101 -8.33 -5.77 -5.94
N MET A 102 -8.23 -4.59 -5.33
CA MET A 102 -9.29 -3.58 -5.42
C MET A 102 -9.47 -3.04 -6.85
N TYR A 103 -8.41 -2.96 -7.66
CA TYR A 103 -8.54 -2.63 -9.08
C TYR A 103 -9.28 -3.71 -9.87
N THR A 104 -9.02 -4.99 -9.60
CA THR A 104 -9.79 -6.07 -10.23
C THR A 104 -11.28 -5.97 -9.91
N GLN A 105 -11.63 -5.67 -8.64
CA GLN A 105 -13.02 -5.42 -8.25
C GLN A 105 -13.62 -4.20 -8.96
N TYR A 106 -12.84 -3.13 -9.14
CA TYR A 106 -13.26 -1.96 -9.90
C TYR A 106 -13.66 -2.33 -11.34
N ASP A 107 -12.83 -3.13 -12.02
CA ASP A 107 -13.10 -3.57 -13.39
C ASP A 107 -14.36 -4.46 -13.47
N GLU A 108 -14.61 -5.29 -12.44
CA GLU A 108 -15.82 -6.11 -12.34
C GLU A 108 -17.08 -5.28 -12.10
N ILE A 109 -17.02 -4.27 -11.22
CA ILE A 109 -18.14 -3.35 -11.00
C ILE A 109 -18.45 -2.59 -12.29
N ARG A 110 -17.42 -2.11 -12.98
CA ARG A 110 -17.58 -1.33 -14.22
C ARG A 110 -18.25 -2.12 -15.35
N LYS A 111 -18.10 -3.45 -15.39
CA LYS A 111 -18.81 -4.32 -16.35
C LYS A 111 -20.31 -4.46 -16.06
N ARG A 112 -20.77 -4.08 -14.87
CA ARG A 112 -22.18 -4.20 -14.42
C ARG A 112 -22.96 -2.89 -14.53
N ILE A 113 -22.29 -1.80 -14.88
CA ILE A 113 -22.86 -0.49 -15.23
C ILE A 113 -23.10 -0.48 -16.73
#